data_AF-A0A4P5QWA6-F1
#
_entry.id   AF-A0A4P5QWA6-F1
#
_cell.length_a   1.000
_cell.length_b   1.000
_cell.length_c   1.000
_cell.angle_alpha   90.00
_cell.angle_beta   90.00
_cell.angle_gamma   90.00
#
_symmetry.space_group_name_H-M   'P 1'
#
loop_
_entity.id
_entity.type
_entity.pdbx_description
1 polymer ?
#
loop_
_entity_poly.entity_id
_entity_poly.type
_entity_poly.pdbx_seq_one_letter_code
_entity_poly.pdbx_strand_id
1 'polypeptide(L)' 'MPKKTEVTASFETALVELEQIVTRLESGDLALEEALNEFERGVQLARQGQVKLQKAEQRVQILLNDSEDAPLKPFTAENE' A
#
# COMPACT_ATOMS: atom_id res chain seq x y z
N MET A 1 20.53 -16.02 14.60
CA MET A 1 20.35 -14.56 14.79
C MET A 1 18.94 -14.21 14.31
N PRO A 2 18.00 -13.76 15.14
CA PRO A 2 16.66 -13.42 14.67
C PRO A 2 16.69 -12.00 14.10
N LYS A 3 16.34 -11.85 12.82
CA LYS A 3 16.08 -10.55 12.19
C LYS A 3 14.81 -9.98 12.84
N LYS A 4 15.02 -9.15 13.86
CA LYS A 4 14.01 -8.37 14.57
C LYS A 4 13.26 -7.52 13.54
N THR A 5 12.02 -7.90 13.24
CA THR A 5 10.86 -7.02 13.14
C THR A 5 11.13 -5.56 12.76
N GLU A 6 11.57 -5.27 11.54
CA GLU A 6 11.65 -3.87 11.06
C GLU A 6 10.63 -3.56 9.94
N VAL A 7 9.94 -4.56 9.39
CA VAL A 7 9.28 -4.39 8.08
C VAL A 7 7.74 -4.41 8.15
N THR A 8 7.13 -4.99 9.19
CA THR A 8 5.68 -4.85 9.44
C THR A 8 5.31 -3.43 9.88
N ALA A 9 6.27 -2.65 10.38
CA ALA A 9 6.08 -1.32 10.94
C ALA A 9 5.88 -0.17 9.93
N SER A 10 5.61 -0.43 8.64
CA SER A 10 5.51 0.66 7.65
C SER A 10 4.14 0.89 7.01
N PHE A 11 3.32 -0.15 6.81
CA PHE A 11 1.96 0.02 6.29
C PHE A 11 0.95 0.15 7.43
N GLU A 12 1.00 -0.76 8.40
CA GLU A 12 0.14 -0.71 9.59
C GLU A 12 0.35 0.61 10.35
N THR A 13 1.59 1.05 10.53
CA THR A 13 1.89 2.35 11.15
C THR A 13 1.28 3.53 10.39
N ALA A 14 1.36 3.52 9.05
CA ALA A 14 0.77 4.57 8.23
C ALA A 14 -0.76 4.56 8.29
N LEU A 15 -1.36 3.37 8.44
CA LEU A 15 -2.79 3.20 8.60
C LEU A 15 -3.27 3.72 9.96
N VAL A 16 -2.57 3.37 11.04
CA VAL A 16 -2.85 3.88 12.40
C VAL A 16 -2.72 5.40 12.44
N GLU A 17 -1.68 5.97 11.82
CA GLU A 17 -1.53 7.42 11.73
C GLU A 17 -2.71 8.05 10.98
N LEU A 18 -3.14 7.46 9.86
CA LEU A 18 -4.28 7.94 9.09
C LEU A 18 -5.60 7.90 9.89
N GLU A 19 -5.86 6.83 10.65
CA GLU A 19 -7.04 6.72 11.53
C GLU A 19 -7.06 7.82 12.60
N GLN A 20 -5.90 8.13 13.18
CA GLN A 20 -5.77 9.21 14.16
C GLN A 20 -6.03 10.58 13.53
N ILE A 21 -5.52 10.82 12.32
CA ILE A 21 -5.77 12.05 11.56
C ILE A 21 -7.27 12.22 11.32
N VAL A 22 -7.95 11.17 10.83
CA VAL A 22 -9.40 11.19 10.59
C VAL A 22 -10.15 11.51 11.88
N THR A 23 -9.81 10.83 12.98
CA THR A 23 -10.44 11.08 14.28
C THR A 23 -10.26 12.53 14.74
N ARG A 24 -9.06 13.11 14.56
CA ARG A 24 -8.80 14.51 14.90
C ARG A 24 -9.59 15.47 14.01
N LEU A 25 -9.67 15.23 12.71
CA LEU A 25 -10.44 16.06 11.78
C LEU A 25 -11.95 15.99 12.10
N GLU A 26 -12.47 14.81 12.43
CA GLU A 26 -13.89 14.61 12.78
C GLU A 26 -14.27 15.24 14.13
N SER A 27 -13.32 15.44 15.04
CA SER A 27 -13.58 16.13 16.32
C SER A 27 -14.06 17.58 16.14
N GLY A 28 -13.62 18.25 15.07
CA GLY A 28 -13.97 19.65 14.79
C GLY A 28 -13.27 20.68 15.69
N ASP A 29 -12.37 20.26 16.58
CA ASP A 29 -11.70 21.14 17.55
C ASP A 29 -10.43 21.83 16.99
N LEU A 30 -10.02 21.50 15.76
CA LEU A 30 -8.81 22.02 15.14
C LEU A 30 -9.01 23.40 14.55
N ALA A 31 -7.98 24.26 14.66
CA ALA A 31 -7.94 25.48 13.88
C ALA A 31 -7.85 25.16 12.38
N LEU A 32 -8.33 26.06 11.51
CA LEU A 32 -8.35 25.84 10.06
C LEU A 32 -6.99 25.42 9.49
N GLU A 33 -5.91 26.09 9.91
CA GLU A 33 -4.56 25.79 9.41
C GLU A 33 -4.05 24.43 9.87
N GLU A 34 -4.38 24.03 11.10
CA GLU A 34 -4.07 22.69 11.62
C GLU A 34 -4.87 21.61 10.88
N ALA A 35 -6.16 21.86 10.63
CA ALA A 35 -7.01 20.95 9.87
C ALA A 35 -6.51 20.76 8.43
N LEU A 36 -6.01 21.82 7.79
CA LEU A 36 -5.40 21.72 6.45
C LEU A 36 -4.11 20.88 6.47
N ASN A 37 -3.25 21.07 7.47
CA ASN A 37 -2.02 20.28 7.63
C ASN A 37 -2.32 18.80 7.87
N GLU A 38 -3.27 18.51 8.75
CA GLU A 38 -3.75 17.15 9.04
C GLU A 38 -4.34 16.49 7.78
N PHE A 39 -5.14 17.24 7.03
CA PHE A 39 -5.70 16.75 5.76
C PHE A 39 -4.62 16.44 4.72
N GLU A 40 -3.65 17.33 4.51
CA GLU A 40 -2.54 17.10 3.58
C GLU A 40 -1.75 15.84 3.95
N ARG A 41 -1.44 15.70 5.25
CA ARG A 41 -0.77 14.50 5.77
C ARG A 41 -1.60 13.24 5.53
N GLY A 42 -2.90 13.28 5.79
CA GLY A 42 -3.81 12.17 5.55
C GLY A 42 -3.84 11.74 4.07
N VAL A 43 -3.90 12.70 3.15
CA VAL A 43 -3.83 12.45 1.70
C VAL A 43 -2.50 11.80 1.32
N GLN A 44 -1.39 12.27 1.89
CA GLN A 44 -0.06 11.70 1.64
C GLN A 44 0.01 10.23 2.09
N LEU A 45 -0.46 9.93 3.30
CA LEU A 45 -0.48 8.57 3.86
C LEU A 45 -1.37 7.64 3.04
N ALA A 46 -2.57 8.09 2.65
CA ALA A 46 -3.49 7.31 1.81
C ALA A 46 -2.84 6.92 0.47
N ARG A 47 -2.18 7.88 -0.21
CA ARG A 47 -1.45 7.61 -1.45
C ARG A 47 -0.32 6.62 -1.26
N GLN A 48 0.46 6.75 -0.19
CA GLN A 48 1.53 5.80 0.13
C GLN A 48 0.98 4.40 0.39
N GLY A 49 -0.13 4.29 1.12
CA GLY A 49 -0.84 3.03 1.35
C GLY A 49 -1.28 2.38 0.05
N GLN A 50 -1.92 3.13 -0.84
CA GLN A 50 -2.35 2.64 -2.16
C GLN A 50 -1.17 2.08 -2.98
N VAL A 51 -0.05 2.80 -3.04
CA VAL A 51 1.15 2.34 -3.76
C VAL A 51 1.70 1.05 -3.16
N LYS A 52 1.69 0.90 -1.83
CA LYS A 52 2.14 -0.33 -1.16
C LYS A 52 1.21 -1.51 -1.47
N LEU A 53 -0.11 -1.29 -1.45
CA LEU A 53 -1.09 -2.31 -1.78
C LEU A 53 -0.96 -2.76 -3.23
N GLN A 54 -0.80 -1.83 -4.19
CA GLN A 54 -0.56 -2.16 -5.60
C GLN A 54 0.69 -3.02 -5.80
N LYS A 55 1.79 -2.70 -5.11
CA LYS A 55 3.02 -3.52 -5.16
C LYS A 55 2.81 -4.91 -4.56
N ALA A 56 2.04 -5.00 -3.48
CA ALA A 56 1.71 -6.28 -2.85
C ALA A 56 0.84 -7.14 -3.79
N GLU A 57 -0.21 -6.56 -4.38
CA GLU A 57 -1.07 -7.20 -5.37
C GLU A 57 -0.27 -7.72 -6.57
N GLN A 58 0.59 -6.88 -7.15
CA GLN A 58 1.47 -7.30 -8.26
C GLN A 58 2.34 -8.50 -7.87
N ARG A 59 2.90 -8.50 -6.66
CA ARG A 59 3.72 -9.61 -6.17
C ARG A 59 2.92 -10.90 -6.01
N VAL A 60 1.69 -10.81 -5.48
CA VAL A 60 0.78 -11.96 -5.38
C VAL A 60 0.45 -12.49 -6.78
N GLN A 61 0.13 -11.62 -7.74
CA GLN A 61 -0.17 -12.00 -9.11
C GLN A 61 1.00 -12.77 -9.77
N ILE A 62 2.24 -12.30 -9.58
CA ILE A 62 3.43 -12.98 -10.09
C ILE A 62 3.55 -14.38 -9.47
N LEU A 63 3.43 -14.49 -8.14
CA LEU A 63 3.55 -15.78 -7.44
C LEU A 63 2.46 -16.77 -7.87
N LEU A 64 1.24 -16.31 -8.11
CA LEU A 64 0.14 -17.15 -8.60
C LEU A 64 0.34 -17.56 -10.07
N ASN A 65 0.90 -16.69 -10.91
CA ASN A 65 1.21 -17.00 -12.31
C ASN A 65 2.44 -17.92 -12.44
N ASP A 66 3.36 -17.87 -11.48
CA ASP A 66 4.55 -18.74 -11.39
C ASP A 66 4.25 -20.08 -10.66
N SER A 67 3.03 -20.26 -10.12
CA SER A 67 2.60 -21.50 -9.47
C SER A 67 2.20 -22.54 -10.53
N GLU A 68 3.19 -23.25 -11.08
CA GLU A 68 3.22 -24.58 -11.76
C GLU A 68 2.11 -25.07 -12.72
N ASP A 69 0.98 -24.38 -12.89
CA ASP A 69 -0.15 -24.78 -13.74
C ASP A 69 -0.44 -23.78 -14.89
N ALA A 70 0.45 -22.82 -15.12
CA ALA A 70 0.39 -22.02 -16.34
C ALA A 70 0.81 -22.91 -17.53
N PRO A 71 -0.08 -23.25 -18.47
CA PRO A 71 0.30 -24.09 -19.60
C PRO A 71 1.38 -23.38 -20.40
N LEU A 72 2.51 -24.06 -20.59
CA LEU A 72 3.56 -23.62 -21.51
C LEU A 72 2.94 -23.49 -22.89
N LYS A 73 2.62 -22.25 -23.31
CA LYS A 73 2.27 -21.99 -24.70
C LYS A 73 3.55 -22.09 -25.52
N PRO A 74 3.61 -22.94 -26.56
CA PRO A 74 4.75 -22.97 -27.46
C PRO A 74 4.95 -21.57 -28.04
N PHE A 75 6.20 -21.10 -28.03
CA PHE A 75 6.58 -19.93 -28.81
C PHE A 75 6.53 -20.33 -30.29
N THR A 76 5.44 -19.98 -30.97
CA THR A 76 5.35 -20.05 -32.43
C THR A 76 5.92 -18.76 -33.01
N ALA A 77 7.21 -18.78 -33.38
CA ALA A 77 7.72 -17.86 -34.39
C ALA A 77 7.23 -18.33 -35.77
N GLU A 78 5.95 -18.15 -36.06
CA GLU A 78 5.46 -18.26 -37.43
C GLU A 78 5.57 -16.87 -38.06
N ASN A 79 6.72 -16.66 -38.70
CA ASN A 79 6.79 -15.79 -39.85
C ASN A 79 5.88 -16.39 -40.93
N GLU A 80 4.76 -15.72 -41.23
CA GLU A 80 4.23 -15.50 -42.58
C GLU A 80 3.52 -14.13 -42.62
#